data_AF-A0A9E5UEB0-F1
#
_entry.id   AF-A0A9E5UEB0-F1
#
_cell.length_a   1.000
_cell.length_b   1.000
_cell.length_c   1.000
_cell.angle_alpha   90.00
_cell.angle_beta   90.00
_cell.angle_gamma   90.00
#
_symmetry.space_group_name_H-M   'P 1'
#
loop_
_entity.id
_entity.type
_entity.pdbx_description
1 polymer ?
#
loop_
_entity_poly.entity_id
_entity_poly.type
_entity_poly.pdbx_seq_one_letter_code
_entity_poly.pdbx_strand_id
1 'polypeptide(L)'
;IVTVAIRRTNIGQDKSEPNLLEVISPSEFTILPNTAGCYSAKDAIRTCRLARELLDGHVLVKLEVLGDEQTLYPNIVETINAADTLIKEEFQVM
;
A
#
# COMPACT_ATOMS: atom_id res chain seq x y z
N ILE A 1 -2.49 10.58 10.48
CA ILE A 1 -2.16 9.60 9.41
C ILE A 1 -2.08 8.22 10.04
N VAL A 2 -2.70 7.22 9.42
CA VAL A 2 -2.64 5.81 9.84
C VAL A 2 -2.20 4.97 8.65
N THR A 3 -1.15 4.15 8.83
CA THR A 3 -0.66 3.26 7.77
C THR A 3 -1.45 1.95 7.76
N VAL A 4 -1.89 1.51 6.57
CA VAL A 4 -2.60 0.24 6.37
C VAL A 4 -1.93 -0.58 5.27
N ALA A 5 -1.93 -1.90 5.42
CA ALA A 5 -1.37 -2.80 4.41
C ALA A 5 -2.46 -3.30 3.46
N ILE A 6 -2.16 -3.27 2.16
CA ILE A 6 -3.04 -3.87 1.15
C ILE A 6 -2.74 -5.37 1.07
N ARG A 7 -3.74 -6.18 1.40
CA ARG A 7 -3.65 -7.64 1.38
C ARG A 7 -4.84 -8.25 0.66
N ARG A 8 -4.62 -9.44 0.11
CA ARG A 8 -5.73 -10.29 -0.32
C ARG A 8 -6.46 -10.75 0.94
N THR A 9 -7.76 -10.54 0.97
CA THR A 9 -8.65 -11.05 2.00
C THR A 9 -9.77 -11.83 1.31
N ASN A 10 -10.41 -12.74 2.04
CA ASN A 10 -11.63 -13.41 1.57
C ASN A 10 -12.83 -12.47 1.73
N ILE A 11 -12.81 -11.33 1.02
CA ILE A 11 -13.88 -10.35 1.09
C ILE A 11 -15.17 -10.99 0.54
N GLY A 12 -16.24 -10.99 1.34
CA GLY A 12 -17.60 -11.26 0.87
C GLY A 12 -18.10 -12.71 1.00
N GLN A 13 -17.46 -13.55 1.81
CA GLN A 13 -18.10 -14.82 2.23
C GLN A 13 -19.17 -14.59 3.30
N ASP A 14 -18.97 -13.61 4.19
CA ASP A 14 -19.96 -13.18 5.18
C ASP A 14 -20.01 -11.65 5.25
N LYS A 15 -21.20 -11.07 5.06
CA LYS A 15 -21.43 -9.62 5.10
C LYS A 15 -21.27 -9.04 6.50
N SER A 16 -21.27 -9.88 7.53
CA SER A 16 -21.11 -9.47 8.93
C SER A 16 -19.65 -9.43 9.38
N GLU A 17 -18.69 -9.76 8.51
CA GLU A 17 -17.27 -9.67 8.84
C GLU A 17 -16.85 -8.22 9.12
N PRO A 18 -16.07 -7.97 10.20
CA PRO A 18 -15.62 -6.64 10.54
C PRO A 18 -14.75 -6.01 9.44
N ASN A 19 -15.05 -4.76 9.08
CA ASN A 19 -14.22 -3.98 8.16
C ASN A 19 -13.32 -3.01 8.95
N LEU A 20 -12.02 -3.02 8.64
CA LEU A 20 -11.05 -2.12 9.28
C LEU A 20 -11.43 -0.64 9.13
N LEU A 21 -11.99 -0.25 7.98
CA LEU A 21 -12.35 1.15 7.70
C LEU A 21 -13.60 1.62 8.47
N GLU A 22 -14.39 0.71 9.04
CA GLU A 22 -15.48 1.06 9.96
C GLU A 22 -14.95 1.48 11.33
N VAL A 23 -13.77 0.98 11.72
CA VAL A 23 -13.11 1.32 12.99
C VAL A 23 -12.14 2.48 12.81
N ILE A 24 -11.39 2.49 11.70
CA ILE A 24 -10.46 3.56 11.34
C ILE A 24 -11.04 4.32 10.15
N SER A 25 -11.94 5.25 10.44
CA SER A 25 -12.66 5.99 9.40
C SER A 25 -11.75 6.93 8.60
N PRO A 26 -11.82 6.92 7.26
CA PRO A 26 -11.18 7.93 6.41
C PRO A 26 -11.66 9.37 6.66
N SER A 27 -12.83 9.56 7.32
CA SER A 27 -13.31 10.90 7.70
C SER A 27 -12.55 11.52 8.87
N GLU A 28 -11.88 10.70 9.67
CA GLU A 28 -11.14 11.11 10.87
C GLU A 28 -9.63 11.03 10.67
N PHE A 29 -9.18 10.04 9.88
CA PHE A 29 -7.77 9.77 9.65
C PHE A 29 -7.44 9.77 8.17
N THR A 30 -6.31 10.40 7.83
CA THR A 30 -5.66 10.15 6.53
C THR A 30 -5.15 8.72 6.48
N ILE A 31 -5.74 7.90 5.61
CA ILE A 31 -5.31 6.54 5.34
C ILE A 31 -4.09 6.57 4.43
N LEU A 32 -3.03 5.89 4.85
CA LEU A 32 -1.77 5.80 4.14
C LEU A 32 -1.53 4.33 3.75
N PRO A 33 -1.94 3.90 2.56
CA PRO A 33 -1.68 2.54 2.09
C PRO A 33 -0.18 2.31 1.92
N ASN A 34 0.30 1.13 2.30
CA ASN A 34 1.69 0.72 2.08
C ASN A 34 1.81 -0.51 1.20
N THR A 35 3.04 -0.76 0.75
CA THR A 35 3.43 -1.95 -0.03
C THR A 35 4.13 -3.00 0.83
N ALA A 36 3.81 -3.10 2.13
CA ALA A 36 4.46 -4.05 3.02
C ALA A 36 4.43 -5.47 2.46
N GLY A 37 5.52 -6.23 2.57
CA GLY A 37 5.63 -7.57 2.00
C GLY A 37 5.79 -7.62 0.47
N CYS A 38 6.01 -6.50 -0.21
CA CYS A 38 6.53 -6.48 -1.57
C CYS A 38 8.06 -6.63 -1.56
N TYR A 39 8.59 -7.54 -2.38
CA TYR A 39 10.03 -7.81 -2.51
C TYR A 39 10.59 -7.40 -3.87
N SER A 40 9.74 -6.83 -4.72
CA SER A 40 10.12 -6.30 -6.04
C SER A 40 9.40 -4.97 -6.30
N ALA A 41 10.01 -4.13 -7.13
CA ALA A 41 9.43 -2.88 -7.59
C ALA A 41 8.10 -3.14 -8.31
N LYS A 42 8.04 -4.21 -9.11
CA LYS A 42 6.83 -4.62 -9.83
C LYS A 42 5.66 -4.88 -8.88
N ASP A 43 5.90 -5.60 -7.79
CA ASP A 43 4.86 -5.90 -6.81
C ASP A 43 4.43 -4.66 -6.03
N ALA A 44 5.38 -3.80 -5.68
CA ALA A 44 5.10 -2.54 -5.00
C ALA A 44 4.25 -1.61 -5.87
N ILE A 45 4.64 -1.41 -7.14
CA ILE A 45 3.88 -0.61 -8.11
C ILE A 45 2.47 -1.16 -8.27
N ARG A 46 2.33 -2.49 -8.45
CA ARG A 46 1.01 -3.13 -8.56
C ARG A 46 0.16 -2.86 -7.32
N THR A 47 0.76 -2.93 -6.14
CA THR A 47 0.06 -2.73 -4.87
C THR A 47 -0.38 -1.28 -4.69
N CYS A 48 0.45 -0.30 -5.04
CA CYS A 48 0.07 1.11 -5.04
C CYS A 48 -1.08 1.41 -6.00
N ARG A 49 -1.07 0.84 -7.21
CA ARG A 49 -2.18 0.98 -8.16
C ARG A 49 -3.48 0.40 -7.61
N LEU A 50 -3.43 -0.79 -6.99
CA LEU A 50 -4.60 -1.37 -6.32
C LEU A 50 -5.07 -0.49 -5.17
N ALA A 51 -4.15 0.05 -4.36
CA ALA A 51 -4.49 0.94 -3.26
C ALA A 51 -5.23 2.19 -3.74
N ARG A 52 -4.76 2.80 -4.84
CA ARG A 52 -5.40 3.97 -5.44
C ARG A 52 -6.84 3.69 -5.84
N GLU A 53 -7.11 2.56 -6.50
CA GLU A 53 -8.48 2.18 -6.89
C GLU A 53 -9.36 1.86 -5.67
N LEU A 54 -8.81 1.24 -4.63
CA LEU A 54 -9.55 0.89 -3.40
C LEU A 54 -9.86 2.10 -2.51
N LEU A 55 -9.12 3.19 -2.67
CA LEU A 55 -9.24 4.41 -1.89
C LEU A 55 -9.67 5.58 -2.80
N ASP A 56 -10.60 5.34 -3.71
CA ASP A 56 -11.26 6.38 -4.51
C ASP A 56 -10.31 7.37 -5.22
N GLY A 57 -9.18 6.87 -5.72
CA GLY A 57 -8.20 7.66 -6.47
C GLY A 57 -7.14 8.36 -5.60
N HIS A 58 -7.10 8.11 -4.28
CA HIS A 58 -6.08 8.69 -3.41
C HIS A 58 -4.65 8.33 -3.87
N VAL A 59 -3.80 9.36 -3.98
CA VAL A 59 -2.45 9.24 -4.56
C VAL A 59 -1.33 9.07 -3.52
N LEU A 60 -1.62 9.24 -2.24
CA LEU A 60 -0.64 9.14 -1.16
C LEU A 60 -0.34 7.68 -0.82
N VAL A 61 0.94 7.28 -0.88
CA VAL A 61 1.37 5.90 -0.61
C VAL A 61 2.66 5.87 0.21
N LYS A 62 2.80 4.90 1.12
CA LYS A 62 4.06 4.57 1.80
C LYS A 62 4.76 3.46 1.01
N LEU A 63 5.84 3.79 0.32
CA LEU A 63 6.58 2.81 -0.46
C LEU A 63 7.54 2.02 0.43
N GLU A 64 7.36 0.72 0.44
CA GLU A 64 8.16 -0.23 1.19
C GLU A 64 8.50 -1.42 0.28
N VAL A 65 9.76 -1.55 -0.12
CA VAL A 65 10.24 -2.71 -0.87
C VAL A 65 11.31 -3.41 -0.05
N LEU A 66 11.01 -4.62 0.41
CA LEU A 66 11.84 -5.37 1.34
C LEU A 66 12.92 -6.16 0.60
N GLY A 67 14.10 -6.30 1.21
CA GLY A 67 15.16 -7.19 0.74
C GLY A 67 14.92 -8.63 1.16
N ASP A 68 14.54 -8.85 2.41
CA ASP A 68 14.22 -10.16 2.96
C ASP A 68 13.23 -10.07 4.14
N GLU A 69 12.60 -11.20 4.46
CA GLU A 69 11.55 -11.30 5.48
C GLU A 69 12.08 -11.34 6.92
N GLN A 70 13.38 -11.61 7.13
CA GLN A 70 13.98 -11.72 8.46
C GLN A 70 14.42 -10.36 8.98
N THR A 71 15.18 -9.62 8.17
CA THR A 71 15.73 -8.32 8.57
C THR A 71 14.74 -7.19 8.34
N LEU A 72 13.80 -7.37 7.40
CA LEU A 72 12.90 -6.33 6.89
C LEU A 72 13.65 -5.09 6.39
N TYR A 73 14.95 -5.22 6.10
CA TYR A 73 15.73 -4.12 5.57
C TYR A 73 15.30 -3.82 4.13
N PRO A 74 15.17 -2.54 3.74
CA PRO A 74 14.69 -2.20 2.41
C PRO A 74 15.68 -2.59 1.32
N ASN A 75 15.15 -3.12 0.22
CA ASN A 75 15.88 -3.19 -1.04
C ASN A 75 15.89 -1.80 -1.69
N ILE A 76 16.98 -1.07 -1.53
CA ILE A 76 17.12 0.31 -1.99
C ILE A 76 17.00 0.43 -3.52
N VAL A 77 17.56 -0.51 -4.27
CA VAL A 77 17.51 -0.49 -5.75
C VAL A 77 16.07 -0.61 -6.23
N GLU A 78 15.35 -1.61 -5.74
CA GLU A 78 13.95 -1.81 -6.11
C GLU A 78 13.05 -0.67 -5.60
N THR A 79 13.35 -0.09 -4.44
CA THR A 79 12.63 1.07 -3.91
C THR A 79 12.77 2.28 -4.84
N ILE A 80 13.99 2.59 -5.30
CA ILE A 80 14.22 3.70 -6.25
C ILE A 80 13.50 3.44 -7.58
N ASN A 81 13.57 2.21 -8.11
CA ASN A 81 12.89 1.83 -9.34
C ASN A 81 11.37 1.98 -9.25
N ALA A 82 10.78 1.57 -8.13
CA ALA A 82 9.35 1.72 -7.87
C ALA A 82 8.97 3.21 -7.73
N ALA A 83 9.75 3.98 -6.97
CA ALA A 83 9.49 5.40 -6.77
C ALA A 83 9.50 6.18 -8.09
N ASP A 84 10.49 5.96 -8.95
CA ASP A 84 10.57 6.62 -10.27
C ASP A 84 9.31 6.37 -11.12
N THR A 85 8.83 5.13 -11.13
CA THR A 85 7.60 4.77 -11.86
C THR A 85 6.36 5.42 -11.23
N LEU A 86 6.22 5.34 -9.91
CA LEU A 86 5.06 5.86 -9.19
C LEU A 86 4.95 7.38 -9.27
N ILE A 87 6.07 8.10 -9.18
CA ILE A 87 6.10 9.56 -9.34
C ILE A 87 5.63 9.97 -10.76
N LYS A 88 6.03 9.23 -11.80
CA LYS A 88 5.54 9.43 -13.18
C LYS A 88 4.04 9.15 -13.34
N GLU A 89 3.48 8.35 -12.45
CA GLU A 89 2.05 8.04 -12.36
C GLU A 89 1.29 8.94 -11.37
N GLU A 90 1.90 10.07 -10.98
CA GLU A 90 1.34 11.10 -10.11
C GLU A 90 1.04 10.64 -8.68
N PHE A 91 1.67 9.56 -8.22
CA PHE A 91 1.64 9.19 -6.80
C PHE A 91 2.45 10.17 -5.94
N GLN A 92 1.94 10.43 -4.74
CA GLN A 92 2.69 11.08 -3.65
C GLN A 92 3.37 9.99 -2.83
N VAL A 93 4.63 9.71 -3.15
CA VAL A 93 5.41 8.65 -2.52
C VAL A 93 6.04 9.14 -1.22
N MET A 94 5.80 8.41 -0.12
CA MET A 94 6.41 8.58 1.19
C MET A 94 7.28 7.38 1.56
#